data_AF-A0A0K6IVK9-F1
#
_entry.id   AF-A0A0K6IVK9-F1
#
_cell.length_a   1.000
_cell.length_b   1.000
_cell.length_c   1.000
_cell.angle_alpha   90.00
_cell.angle_beta   90.00
_cell.angle_gamma   90.00
#
_symmetry.space_group_name_H-M   'P 1'
#
loop_
_entity.id
_entity.type
_entity.pdbx_description
1 polymer ?
#
loop_
_entity_poly.entity_id
_entity_poly.type
_entity_poly.pdbx_seq_one_letter_code
_entity_poly.pdbx_strand_id
1 'polypeptide(L)'
;MIEEIPPDALGQVFTPEPVVRAMLCLRRRRGRVLEPACGDGAFLRFLEPGALACELDPRVCPPRACRLDFFALPEHEKFDTIIGNPPYVRRRDVLPETAARLDSHLLDGHANLYLHFIEKAVRHLEPGGELIFITPRDFLKATAARRLNRWLLTEGSFTEVIDTGDARLFAGAVPNCLIWRFERGRRAHTLRYAELGREAGWQERLAALAAVLPAPEDEAPPPWEARTVLEHDGHLAFVRGTYPLRLSQIARVCVGAVSGADEIYADPRWANREFVCSSTVRDGRTRPMRFVRPGEPPPVELLPFRERLLARRVRDFDEHNWWEWGRTHRESDAPRVYVNGRTRAPRPFFVHPCRDWDGSVLAIFPHDPQLDVDALAAALNDEVPWAELGFVCDGRFLFSQRSLERAPLPASFTRFLPGQCDDAA
;
A
#
# COMPACT_ATOMS: atom_id res chain seq x y z
N MET A 1 -26.41 12.41 -22.47
CA MET A 1 -24.95 12.25 -22.32
C MET A 1 -24.58 10.94 -21.62
N ILE A 2 -25.15 10.59 -20.44
CA ILE A 2 -24.85 9.30 -19.76
C ILE A 2 -25.37 8.07 -20.53
N GLU A 3 -26.50 8.21 -21.23
CA GLU A 3 -27.14 7.11 -21.99
C GLU A 3 -26.29 6.58 -23.16
N GLU A 4 -25.31 7.36 -23.65
CA GLU A 4 -24.41 6.99 -24.74
C GLU A 4 -23.08 6.36 -24.26
N ILE A 5 -22.85 6.31 -22.94
CA ILE A 5 -21.61 5.84 -22.34
C ILE A 5 -21.72 4.32 -22.09
N PRO A 6 -20.78 3.47 -22.56
CA PRO A 6 -20.81 2.04 -22.30
C PRO A 6 -20.91 1.73 -20.79
N PRO A 7 -21.69 0.73 -20.35
CA PRO A 7 -21.83 0.38 -18.92
C PRO A 7 -20.48 0.18 -18.21
N ASP A 8 -19.51 -0.40 -18.91
CA ASP A 8 -18.15 -0.66 -18.41
C ASP A 8 -17.38 0.64 -18.08
N ALA A 9 -17.69 1.75 -18.74
CA ALA A 9 -17.00 3.03 -18.54
C ALA A 9 -17.38 3.73 -17.23
N LEU A 10 -18.47 3.31 -16.56
CA LEU A 10 -18.85 3.78 -15.23
C LEU A 10 -18.28 2.92 -14.09
N GLY A 11 -17.49 1.89 -14.42
CA GLY A 11 -16.88 0.99 -13.44
C GLY A 11 -17.90 0.22 -12.61
N GLN A 12 -19.03 -0.15 -13.23
CA GLN A 12 -20.11 -0.91 -12.58
C GLN A 12 -19.61 -2.31 -12.22
N VAL A 13 -19.60 -2.61 -10.92
CA VAL A 13 -19.26 -3.93 -10.39
C VAL A 13 -20.42 -4.40 -9.52
N PHE A 14 -21.27 -5.26 -10.07
CA PHE A 14 -22.43 -5.78 -9.34
C PHE A 14 -21.98 -6.72 -8.22
N THR A 15 -22.42 -6.42 -7.00
CA THR A 15 -22.02 -7.18 -5.82
C THR A 15 -22.83 -8.48 -5.70
N PRO A 16 -22.17 -9.66 -5.70
CA PRO A 16 -22.86 -10.93 -5.55
C PRO A 16 -23.61 -11.03 -4.23
N GLU A 17 -24.74 -11.71 -4.21
CA GLU A 17 -25.58 -11.85 -3.02
C GLU A 17 -24.83 -12.41 -1.78
N PRO A 18 -23.95 -13.42 -1.89
CA PRO A 18 -23.16 -13.87 -0.72
C PRO A 18 -22.33 -12.75 -0.08
N VAL A 19 -21.78 -11.84 -0.89
CA VAL A 19 -21.02 -10.68 -0.41
C VAL A 19 -21.95 -9.67 0.27
N VAL A 20 -23.09 -9.37 -0.36
CA VAL A 20 -24.11 -8.47 0.20
C VAL A 20 -24.57 -8.98 1.58
N ARG A 21 -24.93 -10.25 1.70
CA ARG A 21 -25.40 -10.86 2.95
C ARG A 21 -24.34 -10.77 4.05
N ALA A 22 -23.08 -11.07 3.73
CA ALA A 22 -22.00 -10.98 4.70
C ALA A 22 -21.73 -9.54 5.17
N MET A 23 -21.77 -8.57 4.25
CA MET A 23 -21.66 -7.14 4.61
C MET A 23 -22.82 -6.67 5.49
N LEU A 24 -24.04 -7.14 5.23
CA LEU A 24 -25.21 -6.84 6.07
C LEU A 24 -25.07 -7.42 7.49
N CYS A 25 -24.40 -8.56 7.66
CA CYS A 25 -24.08 -9.13 8.99
C CYS A 25 -23.07 -8.29 9.78
N LEU A 26 -22.27 -7.43 9.12
CA LEU A 26 -21.39 -6.48 9.81
C LEU A 26 -22.17 -5.31 10.43
N ARG A 27 -23.37 -5.02 9.93
CA ARG A 27 -24.16 -3.85 10.33
C ARG A 27 -24.65 -3.96 11.78
N ARG A 28 -24.29 -2.96 12.60
CA ARG A 28 -24.69 -2.88 14.01
C ARG A 28 -25.70 -1.78 14.28
N ARG A 29 -25.71 -0.72 13.45
CA ARG A 29 -26.63 0.41 13.63
C ARG A 29 -27.93 0.19 12.85
N ARG A 30 -29.05 0.64 13.41
CA ARG A 30 -30.41 0.48 12.86
C ARG A 30 -31.11 1.80 12.51
N GLY A 31 -30.38 2.92 12.61
CA GLY A 31 -30.89 4.22 12.24
C GLY A 31 -30.89 4.44 10.73
N ARG A 32 -30.69 5.69 10.31
CA ARG A 32 -30.82 6.11 8.92
C ARG A 32 -29.70 5.50 8.05
N VAL A 33 -30.07 4.92 6.91
CA VAL A 33 -29.15 4.18 6.04
C VAL A 33 -28.96 4.87 4.70
N LEU A 34 -27.73 4.90 4.20
CA LEU A 34 -27.37 5.32 2.86
C LEU A 34 -26.64 4.21 2.08
N GLU A 35 -27.03 4.01 0.83
CA GLU A 35 -26.28 3.27 -0.19
C GLU A 35 -25.86 4.24 -1.32
N PRO A 36 -24.60 4.72 -1.35
CA PRO A 36 -24.23 5.88 -2.16
C PRO A 36 -24.02 5.58 -3.65
N ALA A 37 -23.90 4.30 -4.03
CA ALA A 37 -23.77 3.86 -5.42
C ALA A 37 -24.45 2.49 -5.55
N CYS A 38 -25.78 2.49 -5.63
CA CYS A 38 -26.58 1.28 -5.42
C CYS A 38 -26.62 0.32 -6.62
N GLY A 39 -26.22 0.76 -7.82
CA GLY A 39 -26.27 -0.08 -9.01
C GLY A 39 -27.67 -0.60 -9.26
N ASP A 40 -27.83 -1.92 -9.35
CA ASP A 40 -29.11 -2.63 -9.49
C ASP A 40 -29.91 -2.76 -8.17
N GLY A 41 -29.47 -2.09 -7.10
CA GLY A 41 -30.05 -2.17 -5.76
C GLY A 41 -29.64 -3.43 -5.02
N ALA A 42 -28.37 -3.84 -5.17
CA ALA A 42 -27.82 -5.05 -4.56
C ALA A 42 -28.07 -5.13 -3.05
N PHE A 43 -27.78 -4.03 -2.35
CA PHE A 43 -28.03 -3.90 -0.92
C PHE A 43 -29.44 -3.40 -0.66
N LEU A 44 -29.93 -2.41 -1.42
CA LEU A 44 -31.24 -1.76 -1.26
C LEU A 44 -32.42 -2.71 -1.06
N ARG A 45 -32.42 -3.86 -1.77
CA ARG A 45 -33.47 -4.88 -1.63
C ARG A 45 -33.58 -5.49 -0.23
N PHE A 46 -32.51 -5.47 0.55
CA PHE A 46 -32.45 -5.95 1.94
C PHE A 46 -32.51 -4.81 2.97
N LEU A 47 -32.42 -3.56 2.51
CA LEU A 47 -32.51 -2.38 3.38
C LEU A 47 -33.96 -1.95 3.59
N GLU A 48 -34.17 -1.28 4.71
CA GLU A 48 -35.44 -0.75 5.17
C GLU A 48 -36.07 0.19 4.11
N PRO A 49 -37.41 0.30 4.03
CA PRO A 49 -38.06 1.16 3.05
C PRO A 49 -37.61 2.63 3.05
N GLY A 50 -37.14 3.14 4.21
CA GLY A 50 -36.64 4.51 4.37
C GLY A 50 -35.15 4.71 4.09
N ALA A 51 -34.42 3.67 3.64
CA ALA A 51 -33.02 3.81 3.24
C ALA A 51 -32.89 4.71 2.00
N LEU A 52 -31.95 5.65 2.03
CA LEU A 52 -31.61 6.46 0.86
C LEU A 52 -30.62 5.69 -0.01
N ALA A 53 -30.91 5.54 -1.29
CA ALA A 53 -29.98 4.96 -2.25
C ALA A 53 -29.77 5.93 -3.41
N CYS A 54 -28.52 6.10 -3.83
CA CYS A 54 -28.16 6.96 -4.97
C CYS A 54 -27.65 6.09 -6.12
N GLU A 55 -28.07 6.39 -7.34
CA GLU A 55 -27.50 5.83 -8.56
C GLU A 55 -27.43 6.90 -9.64
N LEU A 56 -26.29 7.00 -10.31
CA LEU A 56 -26.05 8.01 -11.33
C LEU A 56 -26.60 7.55 -12.70
N ASP A 57 -26.48 6.27 -13.01
CA ASP A 57 -26.88 5.68 -14.27
C ASP A 57 -28.38 5.29 -14.25
N PRO A 58 -29.24 5.99 -15.02
CA PRO A 58 -30.67 5.67 -15.08
C PRO A 58 -30.97 4.25 -15.57
N ARG A 59 -30.05 3.59 -16.28
CA ARG A 59 -30.26 2.26 -16.86
C ARG A 59 -30.30 1.15 -15.81
N VAL A 60 -29.64 1.37 -14.67
CA VAL A 60 -29.57 0.39 -13.57
C VAL A 60 -30.24 0.89 -12.29
N CYS A 61 -30.52 2.19 -12.19
CA CYS A 61 -31.18 2.82 -11.05
C CYS A 61 -32.54 2.17 -10.73
N PRO A 62 -32.68 1.46 -9.60
CA PRO A 62 -33.94 0.82 -9.24
C PRO A 62 -35.01 1.88 -8.87
N PRO A 63 -36.31 1.57 -8.96
CA PRO A 63 -37.38 2.53 -8.67
C PRO A 63 -37.37 3.11 -7.25
N ARG A 64 -36.78 2.40 -6.28
CA ARG A 64 -36.61 2.86 -4.88
C ARG A 64 -35.40 3.78 -4.68
N ALA A 65 -34.51 3.91 -5.67
CA ALA A 65 -33.32 4.75 -5.57
C ALA A 65 -33.56 6.13 -6.18
N CYS A 66 -32.78 7.10 -5.70
CA CYS A 66 -32.72 8.44 -6.26
C CYS A 66 -31.68 8.47 -7.39
N ARG A 67 -32.11 8.91 -8.58
CA ARG A 67 -31.19 9.21 -9.67
C ARG A 67 -30.36 10.45 -9.33
N LEU A 68 -29.21 10.25 -8.72
CA LEU A 68 -28.41 11.30 -8.10
C LEU A 68 -26.93 10.94 -8.17
N ASP A 69 -26.10 11.90 -8.59
CA ASP A 69 -24.66 11.83 -8.33
C ASP A 69 -24.44 11.96 -6.82
N PHE A 70 -23.89 10.93 -6.18
CA PHE A 70 -23.61 10.95 -4.74
C PHE A 70 -22.87 12.21 -4.32
N PHE A 71 -21.94 12.73 -5.14
CA PHE A 71 -21.19 13.96 -4.82
C PHE A 71 -22.06 15.21 -4.75
N ALA A 72 -23.27 15.19 -5.32
CA ALA A 72 -24.28 16.24 -5.18
C ALA A 72 -25.12 16.13 -3.90
N LEU A 73 -25.04 15.02 -3.14
CA LEU A 73 -25.72 14.89 -1.85
C LEU A 73 -25.13 15.91 -0.85
N PRO A 74 -25.94 16.82 -0.26
CA PRO A 74 -25.44 17.82 0.67
C PRO A 74 -24.90 17.23 1.97
N GLU A 75 -23.75 17.69 2.45
CA GLU A 75 -23.11 17.12 3.65
C GLU A 75 -23.89 17.27 4.96
N HIS A 76 -24.93 18.11 5.01
CA HIS A 76 -25.82 18.18 6.18
C HIS A 76 -26.74 16.95 6.31
N GLU A 77 -26.88 16.16 5.24
CA GLU A 77 -27.52 14.86 5.31
C GLU A 77 -26.62 13.87 6.05
N LYS A 78 -27.09 13.35 7.20
CA LYS A 78 -26.31 12.44 8.04
C LYS A 78 -26.98 11.07 8.19
N PHE A 79 -26.15 10.06 8.42
CA PHE A 79 -26.54 8.64 8.44
C PHE A 79 -25.85 7.86 9.55
N ASP A 80 -26.59 6.91 10.13
CA ASP A 80 -26.08 5.95 11.11
C ASP A 80 -25.33 4.79 10.46
N THR A 81 -25.75 4.39 9.25
CA THR A 81 -25.08 3.35 8.46
C THR A 81 -24.93 3.83 7.02
N ILE A 82 -23.72 3.70 6.48
CA ILE A 82 -23.47 3.79 5.04
C ILE A 82 -22.90 2.45 4.60
N ILE A 83 -23.51 1.83 3.58
CA ILE A 83 -23.12 0.50 3.12
C ILE A 83 -23.12 0.44 1.58
N GLY A 84 -22.17 -0.27 0.99
CA GLY A 84 -22.22 -0.52 -0.45
C GLY A 84 -20.87 -0.85 -1.10
N ASN A 85 -20.88 -0.89 -2.42
CA ASN A 85 -19.73 -1.09 -3.27
C ASN A 85 -19.49 0.17 -4.13
N PRO A 86 -18.59 1.09 -3.74
CA PRO A 86 -18.31 2.28 -4.53
C PRO A 86 -17.70 1.94 -5.92
N PRO A 87 -17.85 2.81 -6.93
CA PRO A 87 -17.36 2.54 -8.30
C PRO A 87 -15.83 2.59 -8.42
N TYR A 88 -15.23 1.64 -9.16
CA TYR A 88 -13.77 1.51 -9.29
C TYR A 88 -13.23 2.19 -10.55
N VAL A 89 -13.42 3.52 -10.63
CA VAL A 89 -13.12 4.31 -11.83
C VAL A 89 -11.82 5.10 -11.67
N ARG A 90 -10.90 4.95 -12.62
CA ARG A 90 -9.65 5.75 -12.63
C ARG A 90 -9.99 7.20 -12.92
N ARG A 91 -9.23 8.14 -12.36
CA ARG A 91 -9.49 9.59 -12.50
C ARG A 91 -9.88 10.05 -13.90
N ARG A 92 -9.12 9.62 -14.92
CA ARG A 92 -9.29 10.03 -16.33
C ARG A 92 -10.63 9.58 -16.95
N ASP A 93 -11.25 8.57 -16.34
CA ASP A 93 -12.48 7.94 -16.80
C ASP A 93 -13.69 8.44 -15.96
N VAL A 94 -13.46 9.29 -14.96
CA VAL A 94 -14.52 9.94 -14.17
C VAL A 94 -15.23 10.99 -15.04
N LEU A 95 -16.57 10.97 -15.04
CA LEU A 95 -17.40 11.91 -15.77
C LEU A 95 -17.04 13.37 -15.44
N PRO A 96 -16.98 14.28 -16.42
CA PRO A 96 -16.64 15.69 -16.18
C PRO A 96 -17.50 16.37 -15.11
N GLU A 97 -18.80 16.09 -15.08
CA GLU A 97 -19.75 16.67 -14.14
C GLU A 97 -19.48 16.19 -12.71
N THR A 98 -19.20 14.90 -12.53
CA THR A 98 -18.79 14.34 -11.24
C THR A 98 -17.43 14.87 -10.82
N ALA A 99 -16.47 14.94 -11.75
CA ALA A 99 -15.13 15.46 -11.51
C ALA A 99 -15.15 16.92 -11.05
N ALA A 100 -16.08 17.74 -11.55
CA ALA A 100 -16.28 19.12 -11.12
C ALA A 100 -16.82 19.25 -9.67
N ARG A 101 -17.36 18.16 -9.11
CA ARG A 101 -17.86 18.08 -7.72
C ARG A 101 -16.84 17.49 -6.75
N LEU A 102 -15.71 16.99 -7.23
CA LEU A 102 -14.66 16.46 -6.38
C LEU A 102 -13.83 17.62 -5.81
N ASP A 103 -14.00 17.89 -4.51
CA ASP A 103 -13.37 19.01 -3.79
C ASP A 103 -12.41 18.54 -2.68
N SER A 104 -12.02 17.27 -2.70
CA SER A 104 -11.14 16.67 -1.70
C SER A 104 -9.80 17.40 -1.59
N HIS A 105 -9.44 17.76 -0.36
CA HIS A 105 -8.09 18.19 -0.01
C HIS A 105 -7.21 17.03 0.48
N LEU A 106 -7.74 15.83 0.66
CA LEU A 106 -7.03 14.66 1.17
C LEU A 106 -6.45 13.79 0.06
N LEU A 107 -7.03 13.86 -1.13
CA LEU A 107 -6.66 13.02 -2.26
C LEU A 107 -5.88 13.83 -3.29
N ASP A 108 -4.96 13.17 -3.99
CA ASP A 108 -4.30 13.78 -5.13
C ASP A 108 -5.19 13.69 -6.39
N GLY A 109 -4.83 14.45 -7.42
CA GLY A 109 -5.59 14.49 -8.67
C GLY A 109 -5.56 13.18 -9.45
N HIS A 110 -4.87 12.13 -9.02
CA HIS A 110 -4.82 10.82 -9.69
C HIS A 110 -5.58 9.73 -8.92
N ALA A 111 -6.19 10.07 -7.79
CA ALA A 111 -6.97 9.16 -6.97
C ALA A 111 -8.10 8.47 -7.76
N ASN A 112 -8.32 7.19 -7.45
CA ASN A 112 -9.47 6.45 -7.96
C ASN A 112 -10.75 6.97 -7.30
N LEU A 113 -11.87 6.96 -8.03
CA LEU A 113 -13.16 7.51 -7.59
C LEU A 113 -13.62 6.90 -6.26
N TYR A 114 -13.39 5.60 -6.01
CA TYR A 114 -13.81 4.97 -4.75
C TYR A 114 -13.16 5.63 -3.51
N LEU A 115 -11.97 6.23 -3.64
CA LEU A 115 -11.32 6.95 -2.54
C LEU A 115 -12.11 8.20 -2.15
N HIS A 116 -12.67 8.92 -3.14
CA HIS A 116 -13.53 10.06 -2.90
C HIS A 116 -14.88 9.63 -2.29
N PHE A 117 -15.39 8.46 -2.67
CA PHE A 117 -16.56 7.86 -2.01
C PHE A 117 -16.29 7.56 -0.54
N ILE A 118 -15.12 7.01 -0.19
CA ILE A 118 -14.73 6.77 1.20
C ILE A 118 -14.74 8.08 2.00
N GLU A 119 -14.06 9.12 1.50
CA GLU A 119 -14.02 10.41 2.18
C GLU A 119 -15.42 10.98 2.40
N LYS A 120 -16.21 11.10 1.33
CA LYS A 120 -17.53 11.71 1.40
C LYS A 120 -18.48 10.89 2.28
N ALA A 121 -18.42 9.56 2.22
CA ALA A 121 -19.19 8.70 3.10
C ALA A 121 -18.85 8.95 4.58
N VAL A 122 -17.58 8.99 4.96
CA VAL A 122 -17.20 9.29 6.36
C VAL A 122 -17.68 10.67 6.80
N ARG A 123 -17.68 11.68 5.91
CA ARG A 123 -18.25 13.01 6.21
C ARG A 123 -19.76 12.97 6.46
N HIS A 124 -20.49 12.07 5.80
CA HIS A 124 -21.93 11.87 5.99
C HIS A 124 -22.30 11.01 7.21
N LEU A 125 -21.34 10.39 7.90
CA LEU A 125 -21.65 9.63 9.12
C LEU A 125 -22.01 10.55 10.29
N GLU A 126 -23.02 10.16 11.06
CA GLU A 126 -23.21 10.68 12.42
C GLU A 126 -22.04 10.27 13.34
N PRO A 127 -21.80 10.96 14.47
CA PRO A 127 -20.95 10.45 15.53
C PRO A 127 -21.43 9.05 15.98
N GLY A 128 -20.55 8.04 15.99
CA GLY A 128 -20.90 6.65 16.27
C GLY A 128 -21.54 5.89 15.09
N GLY A 129 -21.74 6.56 13.95
CA GLY A 129 -22.18 5.95 12.70
C GLY A 129 -21.12 5.05 12.09
N GLU A 130 -21.54 4.15 11.21
CA GLU A 130 -20.68 3.13 10.60
C GLU A 130 -20.66 3.16 9.08
N LEU A 131 -19.48 2.93 8.51
CA LEU A 131 -19.26 2.73 7.09
C LEU A 131 -18.88 1.27 6.84
N ILE A 132 -19.61 0.60 5.95
CA ILE A 132 -19.38 -0.80 5.57
C ILE A 132 -19.19 -0.89 4.06
N PHE A 133 -17.96 -0.94 3.61
CA PHE A 133 -17.62 -0.94 2.18
C PHE A 133 -16.86 -2.18 1.76
N ILE A 134 -17.00 -2.51 0.47
CA ILE A 134 -16.07 -3.37 -0.26
C ILE A 134 -15.28 -2.51 -1.25
N THR A 135 -13.95 -2.50 -1.13
CA THR A 135 -13.06 -1.66 -1.96
C THR A 135 -11.81 -2.43 -2.35
N PRO A 136 -11.08 -2.05 -3.42
CA PRO A 136 -9.77 -2.61 -3.71
C PRO A 136 -8.84 -2.46 -2.50
N ARG A 137 -8.13 -3.52 -2.10
CA ARG A 137 -7.24 -3.51 -0.94
C ARG A 137 -6.09 -2.49 -1.05
N ASP A 138 -5.81 -2.03 -2.27
CA ASP A 138 -4.70 -1.13 -2.59
C ASP A 138 -4.79 0.21 -1.86
N PHE A 139 -5.97 0.67 -1.43
CA PHE A 139 -6.10 1.93 -0.68
C PHE A 139 -5.27 1.95 0.61
N LEU A 140 -5.04 0.78 1.21
CA LEU A 140 -4.18 0.64 2.39
C LEU A 140 -2.74 1.10 2.12
N LYS A 141 -2.27 1.04 0.87
CA LYS A 141 -0.87 1.33 0.49
C LYS A 141 -0.73 2.34 -0.66
N ALA A 142 -1.84 2.81 -1.23
CA ALA A 142 -1.82 3.74 -2.33
C ALA A 142 -1.23 5.08 -1.89
N THR A 143 -0.29 5.62 -2.66
CA THR A 143 0.33 6.92 -2.36
C THR A 143 -0.73 8.03 -2.34
N ALA A 144 -1.71 7.99 -3.24
CA ALA A 144 -2.84 8.92 -3.30
C ALA A 144 -3.73 8.88 -2.04
N ALA A 145 -3.77 7.75 -1.32
CA ALA A 145 -4.61 7.56 -0.13
C ALA A 145 -3.90 7.94 1.18
N ARG A 146 -2.62 8.33 1.16
CA ARG A 146 -1.82 8.54 2.38
C ARG A 146 -2.42 9.54 3.36
N ARG A 147 -2.95 10.67 2.87
CA ARG A 147 -3.57 11.69 3.72
C ARG A 147 -4.99 11.27 4.13
N LEU A 148 -5.73 10.61 3.23
CA LEU A 148 -7.04 10.01 3.54
C LEU A 148 -6.92 9.00 4.70
N ASN A 149 -5.98 8.07 4.63
CA ASN A 149 -5.78 7.04 5.65
C ASN A 149 -5.45 7.63 7.03
N ARG A 150 -4.60 8.66 7.08
CA ARG A 150 -4.34 9.37 8.35
C ARG A 150 -5.59 10.05 8.88
N TRP A 151 -6.33 10.70 7.99
CA TRP A 151 -7.58 11.35 8.37
C TRP A 151 -8.62 10.36 8.88
N LEU A 152 -8.78 9.19 8.25
CA LEU A 152 -9.68 8.13 8.72
C LEU A 152 -9.39 7.75 10.18
N LEU A 153 -8.12 7.62 10.56
CA LEU A 153 -7.74 7.31 11.95
C LEU A 153 -7.95 8.48 12.92
N THR A 154 -8.07 9.71 12.43
CA THR A 154 -8.51 10.86 13.23
C THR A 154 -10.02 10.93 13.38
N GLU A 155 -10.78 10.38 12.43
CA GLU A 155 -12.25 10.37 12.46
C GLU A 155 -12.84 9.16 13.18
N GLY A 156 -12.13 8.05 13.29
CA GLY A 156 -12.66 6.81 13.84
C GLY A 156 -11.70 5.64 13.72
N SER A 157 -12.24 4.41 13.72
CA SER A 157 -11.42 3.21 13.62
C SER A 157 -12.11 2.08 12.88
N PHE A 158 -11.30 1.21 12.27
CA PHE A 158 -11.75 -0.05 11.69
C PHE A 158 -12.11 -1.03 12.80
N THR A 159 -13.16 -1.82 12.60
CA THR A 159 -13.68 -2.75 13.61
C THR A 159 -13.73 -4.18 13.09
N GLU A 160 -14.08 -4.37 11.82
CA GLU A 160 -14.09 -5.66 11.15
C GLU A 160 -13.48 -5.52 9.77
N VAL A 161 -12.61 -6.45 9.40
CA VAL A 161 -11.96 -6.51 8.10
C VAL A 161 -11.95 -7.95 7.60
N ILE A 162 -12.44 -8.15 6.38
CA ILE A 162 -12.33 -9.41 5.64
C ILE A 162 -11.44 -9.13 4.43
N ASP A 163 -10.21 -9.64 4.46
CA ASP A 163 -9.32 -9.67 3.30
C ASP A 163 -9.75 -10.80 2.37
N THR A 164 -10.07 -10.45 1.14
CA THR A 164 -10.56 -11.44 0.18
C THR A 164 -9.45 -12.35 -0.34
N GLY A 165 -8.19 -12.02 -0.08
CA GLY A 165 -7.05 -12.75 -0.63
C GLY A 165 -7.16 -12.83 -2.15
N ASP A 166 -6.98 -14.04 -2.68
CA ASP A 166 -7.09 -14.35 -4.12
C ASP A 166 -8.51 -14.79 -4.54
N ALA A 167 -9.51 -14.63 -3.67
CA ALA A 167 -10.88 -14.97 -4.00
C ALA A 167 -11.43 -14.06 -5.12
N ARG A 168 -11.87 -14.68 -6.22
CA ARG A 168 -12.53 -13.98 -7.32
C ARG A 168 -14.01 -13.77 -6.98
N LEU A 169 -14.28 -12.70 -6.24
CA LEU A 169 -15.64 -12.37 -5.83
C LEU A 169 -16.51 -11.93 -7.01
N PHE A 170 -15.92 -11.23 -7.99
CA PHE A 170 -16.64 -10.64 -9.11
C PHE A 170 -16.31 -11.35 -10.41
N ALA A 171 -17.25 -11.32 -11.37
CA ALA A 171 -16.98 -11.75 -12.73
C ALA A 171 -15.98 -10.78 -13.39
N GLY A 172 -14.87 -11.30 -13.93
CA GLY A 172 -13.83 -10.49 -14.58
C GLY A 172 -12.61 -10.18 -13.71
N ALA A 173 -11.69 -9.37 -14.23
CA ALA A 173 -10.45 -9.02 -13.56
C ALA A 173 -10.63 -7.82 -12.63
N VAL A 174 -11.23 -8.04 -11.47
CA VAL A 174 -11.32 -7.03 -10.39
C VAL A 174 -10.11 -7.21 -9.45
N PRO A 175 -9.51 -6.13 -8.93
CA PRO A 175 -8.44 -6.25 -7.93
C PRO A 175 -8.89 -7.02 -6.69
N ASN A 176 -7.92 -7.58 -5.95
CA ASN A 176 -8.19 -8.14 -4.63
C ASN A 176 -8.85 -7.08 -3.75
N CYS A 177 -9.96 -7.44 -3.13
CA CYS A 177 -10.80 -6.51 -2.39
C CYS A 177 -10.59 -6.65 -0.88
N LEU A 178 -11.11 -5.66 -0.17
CA LEU A 178 -11.22 -5.64 1.27
C LEU A 178 -12.67 -5.31 1.58
N ILE A 179 -13.35 -6.15 2.36
CA ILE A 179 -14.62 -5.79 3.00
C ILE A 179 -14.26 -5.27 4.38
N TRP A 180 -14.74 -4.08 4.74
CA TRP A 180 -14.39 -3.49 6.02
C TRP A 180 -15.52 -2.68 6.61
N ARG A 181 -15.60 -2.69 7.94
CA ARG A 181 -16.44 -1.83 8.77
C ARG A 181 -15.56 -0.82 9.50
N PHE A 182 -15.98 0.43 9.47
CA PHE A 182 -15.38 1.55 10.17
C PHE A 182 -16.43 2.26 11.01
N GLU A 183 -16.06 2.67 12.22
CA GLU A 183 -16.95 3.38 13.14
C GLU A 183 -16.40 4.77 13.45
N ARG A 184 -17.20 5.80 13.15
CA ARG A 184 -16.83 7.19 13.39
C ARG A 184 -16.84 7.49 14.89
N GLY A 185 -15.78 8.13 15.37
CA GLY A 185 -15.56 8.49 16.77
C GLY A 185 -14.89 7.39 17.59
N ARG A 186 -14.80 6.15 17.09
CA ARG A 186 -14.11 5.06 17.80
C ARG A 186 -12.60 5.32 17.84
N ARG A 187 -12.01 5.22 19.04
CA ARG A 187 -10.57 5.44 19.28
C ARG A 187 -9.78 4.16 19.52
N ALA A 188 -10.46 3.03 19.73
CA ALA A 188 -9.79 1.74 19.81
C ALA A 188 -9.23 1.37 18.44
N HIS A 189 -7.91 1.19 18.34
CA HIS A 189 -7.25 0.75 17.10
C HIS A 189 -7.22 -0.77 16.95
N THR A 190 -7.99 -1.50 17.75
CA THR A 190 -8.19 -2.94 17.63
C THR A 190 -9.36 -3.26 16.71
N LEU A 191 -9.22 -4.33 15.94
CA LEU A 191 -10.21 -4.83 14.99
C LEU A 191 -10.25 -6.35 15.00
N ARG A 192 -11.30 -6.91 14.41
CA ARG A 192 -11.35 -8.31 13.99
C ARG A 192 -10.95 -8.43 12.54
N TYR A 193 -10.05 -9.34 12.25
CA TYR A 193 -9.57 -9.61 10.91
C TYR A 193 -9.87 -11.05 10.54
N ALA A 194 -10.34 -11.27 9.32
CA ALA A 194 -10.46 -12.58 8.71
C ALA A 194 -9.91 -12.56 7.30
N GLU A 195 -9.45 -13.70 6.82
CA GLU A 195 -8.99 -13.89 5.44
C GLU A 195 -9.82 -15.00 4.78
N LEU A 196 -10.37 -14.72 3.59
CA LEU A 196 -11.11 -15.74 2.84
C LEU A 196 -10.18 -16.78 2.21
N GLY A 197 -8.98 -16.37 1.80
CA GLY A 197 -7.96 -17.23 1.19
C GLY A 197 -8.22 -17.54 -0.29
N ARG A 198 -7.97 -18.80 -0.69
CA ARG A 198 -7.94 -19.25 -2.10
C ARG A 198 -9.33 -19.26 -2.76
N GLU A 199 -9.32 -19.23 -4.10
CA GLU A 199 -10.48 -19.06 -5.00
C GLU A 199 -11.65 -20.05 -4.79
N ALA A 200 -11.41 -21.30 -4.39
CA ALA A 200 -12.48 -22.30 -4.25
C ALA A 200 -13.19 -22.23 -2.89
N GLY A 201 -14.52 -22.19 -2.91
CA GLY A 201 -15.38 -22.26 -1.71
C GLY A 201 -15.39 -20.97 -0.87
N TRP A 202 -15.13 -19.82 -1.50
CA TRP A 202 -15.12 -18.54 -0.79
C TRP A 202 -16.52 -18.18 -0.26
N GLN A 203 -17.58 -18.63 -0.93
CA GLN A 203 -18.97 -18.38 -0.52
C GLN A 203 -19.27 -19.03 0.84
N GLU A 204 -18.91 -20.30 1.02
CA GLU A 204 -19.12 -21.04 2.27
C GLU A 204 -18.28 -20.45 3.40
N ARG A 205 -17.02 -20.06 3.12
CA ARG A 205 -16.16 -19.39 4.10
C ARG A 205 -16.72 -18.04 4.51
N LEU A 206 -17.18 -17.24 3.55
CA LEU A 206 -17.77 -15.95 3.82
C LEU A 206 -19.08 -16.08 4.61
N ALA A 207 -19.90 -17.09 4.32
CA ALA A 207 -21.08 -17.41 5.11
C ALA A 207 -20.71 -17.82 6.55
N ALA A 208 -19.66 -18.62 6.73
CA ALA A 208 -19.17 -19.00 8.05
C ALA A 208 -18.66 -17.78 8.86
N LEU A 209 -17.96 -16.85 8.22
CA LEU A 209 -17.54 -15.59 8.83
C LEU A 209 -18.73 -14.73 9.27
N ALA A 210 -19.76 -14.66 8.43
CA ALA A 210 -20.95 -13.88 8.70
C ALA A 210 -21.82 -14.50 9.81
N ALA A 211 -21.88 -15.83 9.90
CA ALA A 211 -22.71 -16.57 10.85
C ALA A 211 -22.33 -16.35 12.32
N VAL A 212 -21.09 -15.96 12.59
CA VAL A 212 -20.60 -15.68 13.96
C VAL A 212 -20.70 -14.20 14.35
N LEU A 213 -21.38 -13.38 13.53
CA LEU A 213 -21.56 -11.95 13.77
C LEU A 213 -23.03 -11.55 13.97
N PRO A 214 -23.30 -10.49 14.76
CA PRO A 214 -22.33 -9.72 15.54
C PRO A 214 -21.84 -10.50 16.77
N ALA A 215 -20.54 -10.41 17.07
CA ALA A 215 -19.96 -10.99 18.29
C ALA A 215 -19.63 -9.90 19.35
N PRO A 216 -19.54 -10.23 20.65
CA PRO A 216 -19.20 -9.29 21.73
C PRO A 216 -17.89 -8.54 21.47
N GLU A 217 -17.84 -7.21 21.65
CA GLU A 217 -16.72 -6.36 21.17
C GLU A 217 -15.31 -6.86 21.53
N ASP A 218 -15.14 -7.42 22.72
CA ASP A 218 -13.84 -7.86 23.24
C ASP A 218 -13.44 -9.28 22.81
N GLU A 219 -14.27 -9.96 22.01
CA GLU A 219 -14.01 -11.31 21.52
C GLU A 219 -13.83 -11.31 20.01
N ALA A 220 -12.85 -12.07 19.51
CA ALA A 220 -12.73 -12.43 18.10
C ALA A 220 -13.04 -13.94 17.97
N PRO A 221 -14.30 -14.32 17.67
CA PRO A 221 -14.66 -15.73 17.59
C PRO A 221 -13.99 -16.34 16.35
N PRO A 222 -13.43 -17.57 16.43
CA PRO A 222 -12.90 -18.24 15.26
C PRO A 222 -13.90 -18.24 14.11
N PRO A 223 -13.46 -17.94 12.86
CA PRO A 223 -12.07 -17.79 12.43
C PRO A 223 -11.56 -16.32 12.43
N TRP A 224 -12.24 -15.40 13.12
CA TRP A 224 -11.76 -14.02 13.27
C TRP A 224 -10.56 -13.96 14.23
N GLU A 225 -9.55 -13.17 13.86
CA GLU A 225 -8.38 -12.87 14.68
C GLU A 225 -8.47 -11.44 15.21
N ALA A 226 -8.06 -11.20 16.45
CA ALA A 226 -7.85 -9.85 16.94
C ALA A 226 -6.57 -9.26 16.32
N ARG A 227 -6.67 -8.06 15.74
CA ARG A 227 -5.55 -7.31 15.16
C ARG A 227 -5.60 -5.84 15.55
N THR A 228 -4.51 -5.14 15.32
CA THR A 228 -4.40 -3.69 15.52
C THR A 228 -4.16 -3.00 14.20
N VAL A 229 -4.74 -1.82 14.00
CA VAL A 229 -4.42 -0.95 12.88
C VAL A 229 -3.07 -0.28 13.16
N LEU A 230 -2.12 -0.48 12.27
CA LEU A 230 -0.84 0.20 12.25
C LEU A 230 -0.84 1.22 11.11
N GLU A 231 -0.69 2.50 11.44
CA GLU A 231 -0.36 3.53 10.45
C GLU A 231 1.16 3.67 10.33
N HIS A 232 1.61 3.72 9.08
CA HIS A 232 2.99 4.01 8.77
C HIS A 232 3.14 4.78 7.45
N ASP A 233 3.60 6.02 7.55
CA ASP A 233 3.82 6.92 6.39
C ASP A 233 2.56 7.13 5.52
N GLY A 234 1.37 7.03 6.11
CA GLY A 234 0.07 7.12 5.46
C GLY A 234 -0.45 5.78 4.92
N HIS A 235 0.30 4.70 5.09
CA HIS A 235 -0.17 3.35 4.78
C HIS A 235 -0.76 2.72 6.03
N LEU A 236 -1.73 1.82 5.83
CA LEU A 236 -2.38 1.06 6.88
C LEU A 236 -1.99 -0.42 6.75
N ALA A 237 -1.76 -1.06 7.89
CA ALA A 237 -1.63 -2.50 8.02
C ALA A 237 -2.47 -3.00 9.19
N PHE A 238 -3.00 -4.22 9.07
CA PHE A 238 -3.74 -4.88 10.15
C PHE A 238 -2.84 -5.97 10.74
N VAL A 239 -2.24 -5.65 11.87
CA VAL A 239 -1.10 -6.39 12.42
C VAL A 239 -1.46 -7.11 13.72
N ARG A 240 -0.74 -8.19 14.03
CA ARG A 240 -0.87 -8.96 15.27
C ARG A 240 0.02 -8.43 16.38
N GLY A 241 1.22 -7.98 16.02
CA GLY A 241 2.24 -7.52 16.96
C GLY A 241 2.23 -6.00 17.20
N THR A 242 3.09 -5.56 18.11
CA THR A 242 3.43 -4.15 18.29
C THR A 242 4.73 -3.82 17.54
N TYR A 243 4.76 -2.64 16.92
CA TYR A 243 5.91 -2.16 16.15
C TYR A 243 6.32 -0.77 16.65
N PRO A 244 6.89 -0.69 17.87
CA PRO A 244 7.17 0.59 18.53
C PRO A 244 8.34 1.34 17.88
N LEU A 245 9.17 0.64 17.09
CA LEU A 245 10.35 1.20 16.47
C LEU A 245 10.15 1.45 14.98
N ARG A 246 11.08 2.23 14.42
CA ARG A 246 11.26 2.54 13.01
C ARG A 246 12.71 2.24 12.64
N LEU A 247 12.96 1.72 11.44
CA LEU A 247 14.34 1.46 10.99
C LEU A 247 15.24 2.71 11.09
N SER A 248 14.69 3.90 10.85
CA SER A 248 15.38 5.18 10.96
C SER A 248 15.96 5.47 12.35
N GLN A 249 15.45 4.83 13.40
CA GLN A 249 15.97 4.97 14.76
C GLN A 249 17.25 4.15 14.99
N ILE A 250 17.48 3.11 14.19
CA ILE A 250 18.66 2.23 14.32
C ILE A 250 19.64 2.39 13.14
N ALA A 251 19.17 2.81 11.97
CA ALA A 251 19.98 2.86 10.76
C ALA A 251 19.47 3.89 9.74
N ARG A 252 20.39 4.30 8.84
CA ARG A 252 20.10 5.08 7.64
C ARG A 252 20.06 4.19 6.41
N VAL A 253 19.15 4.43 5.47
CA VAL A 253 19.12 3.71 4.19
C VAL A 253 19.67 4.60 3.08
N CYS A 254 20.61 4.06 2.30
CA CYS A 254 21.25 4.74 1.17
C CYS A 254 20.97 3.99 -0.16
N VAL A 255 20.73 4.76 -1.22
CA VAL A 255 20.55 4.24 -2.58
C VAL A 255 21.89 3.97 -3.26
N GLY A 256 21.92 3.01 -4.19
CA GLY A 256 23.12 2.69 -4.96
C GLY A 256 23.35 3.56 -6.19
N ALA A 257 24.49 3.35 -6.83
CA ALA A 257 24.95 4.13 -7.95
C ALA A 257 24.22 3.74 -9.25
N VAL A 258 23.81 4.73 -10.03
CA VAL A 258 23.08 4.53 -11.28
C VAL A 258 23.92 5.05 -12.43
N SER A 259 24.39 4.14 -13.28
CA SER A 259 25.10 4.50 -14.49
C SER A 259 24.14 5.06 -15.54
N GLY A 260 22.93 4.50 -15.66
CA GLY A 260 21.99 4.84 -16.73
C GLY A 260 22.37 4.30 -18.12
N ALA A 261 23.43 3.48 -18.20
CA ALA A 261 23.86 2.75 -19.39
C ALA A 261 24.73 1.56 -18.97
N ASP A 262 24.16 0.63 -18.20
CA ASP A 262 24.89 -0.50 -17.62
C ASP A 262 25.61 -1.34 -18.69
N GLU A 263 25.09 -1.40 -19.91
CA GLU A 263 25.70 -2.10 -21.03
C GLU A 263 27.05 -1.50 -21.48
N ILE A 264 27.33 -0.23 -21.15
CA ILE A 264 28.61 0.43 -21.40
C ILE A 264 29.48 0.39 -20.14
N TYR A 265 28.91 0.70 -18.98
CA TYR A 265 29.67 0.81 -17.74
C TYR A 265 30.01 -0.53 -17.09
N ALA A 266 29.28 -1.61 -17.38
CA ALA A 266 29.58 -2.95 -16.87
C ALA A 266 30.45 -3.79 -17.81
N ASP A 267 31.08 -3.18 -18.83
CA ASP A 267 32.02 -3.89 -19.70
C ASP A 267 33.30 -4.22 -18.93
N PRO A 268 33.67 -5.51 -18.79
CA PRO A 268 34.84 -5.92 -18.01
C PRO A 268 36.16 -5.36 -18.54
N ARG A 269 36.25 -4.96 -19.81
CA ARG A 269 37.49 -4.49 -20.45
C ARG A 269 38.05 -3.22 -19.81
N TRP A 270 37.20 -2.39 -19.20
CA TRP A 270 37.61 -1.12 -18.59
C TRP A 270 37.07 -0.94 -17.17
N ALA A 271 36.56 -2.01 -16.55
CA ALA A 271 36.11 -1.98 -15.17
C ALA A 271 37.26 -1.60 -14.21
N ASN A 272 36.95 -0.78 -13.21
CA ASN A 272 37.91 -0.34 -12.19
C ASN A 272 37.41 -0.56 -10.76
N ARG A 273 36.16 -1.03 -10.59
CA ARG A 273 35.53 -1.32 -9.31
C ARG A 273 34.56 -2.49 -9.43
N GLU A 274 34.33 -3.16 -8.31
CA GLU A 274 33.31 -4.20 -8.16
C GLU A 274 32.09 -3.60 -7.46
N PHE A 275 30.88 -3.99 -7.86
CA PHE A 275 29.63 -3.52 -7.28
C PHE A 275 28.76 -4.69 -6.80
N VAL A 276 28.22 -4.60 -5.59
CA VAL A 276 27.06 -5.40 -5.18
C VAL A 276 25.89 -5.05 -6.09
N CYS A 277 25.22 -6.08 -6.62
CA CYS A 277 24.15 -5.94 -7.60
C CYS A 277 22.99 -6.91 -7.31
N SER A 278 21.95 -6.86 -8.15
CA SER A 278 20.72 -7.65 -7.96
C SER A 278 20.93 -9.16 -7.84
N SER A 279 22.01 -9.71 -8.38
CA SER A 279 22.32 -11.14 -8.29
C SER A 279 23.12 -11.53 -7.05
N THR A 280 23.81 -10.58 -6.40
CA THR A 280 24.79 -10.86 -5.35
C THR A 280 24.20 -11.62 -4.16
N VAL A 281 22.96 -11.31 -3.76
CA VAL A 281 22.27 -12.05 -2.68
C VAL A 281 22.14 -13.56 -2.96
N ARG A 282 22.10 -13.94 -4.24
CA ARG A 282 21.88 -15.33 -4.67
C ARG A 282 23.20 -16.07 -4.92
N ASP A 283 24.15 -15.42 -5.59
CA ASP A 283 25.37 -16.09 -6.07
C ASP A 283 26.67 -15.57 -5.43
N GLY A 284 26.58 -14.55 -4.58
CA GLY A 284 27.74 -13.92 -3.93
C GLY A 284 28.64 -13.15 -4.90
N ARG A 285 28.28 -13.02 -6.18
CA ARG A 285 29.13 -12.37 -7.18
C ARG A 285 28.80 -10.88 -7.26
N THR A 286 29.85 -10.08 -7.40
CA THR A 286 29.76 -8.66 -7.73
C THR A 286 29.73 -8.45 -9.24
N ARG A 287 29.43 -7.23 -9.65
CA ARG A 287 29.49 -6.79 -11.04
C ARG A 287 30.71 -5.87 -11.22
N PRO A 288 31.67 -6.19 -12.10
CA PRO A 288 32.72 -5.26 -12.46
C PRO A 288 32.10 -4.09 -13.22
N MET A 289 32.42 -2.86 -12.81
CA MET A 289 31.95 -1.65 -13.48
C MET A 289 33.05 -0.58 -13.57
N ARG A 290 32.91 0.28 -14.57
CA ARG A 290 33.67 1.50 -14.74
C ARG A 290 33.05 2.62 -13.93
N PHE A 291 33.49 2.78 -12.70
CA PHE A 291 33.08 3.92 -11.89
C PHE A 291 33.91 5.15 -12.25
N VAL A 292 33.23 6.28 -12.46
CA VAL A 292 33.86 7.59 -12.66
C VAL A 292 33.41 8.48 -11.53
N ARG A 293 34.35 8.97 -10.72
CA ARG A 293 34.01 9.86 -9.60
C ARG A 293 33.58 11.23 -10.14
N PRO A 294 32.69 11.96 -9.42
CA PRO A 294 32.37 13.33 -9.77
C PRO A 294 33.63 14.19 -9.90
N GLY A 295 33.75 14.92 -11.02
CA GLY A 295 34.90 15.77 -11.32
C GLY A 295 36.11 15.06 -11.96
N GLU A 296 36.10 13.74 -12.14
CA GLU A 296 37.09 13.06 -12.97
C GLU A 296 36.84 13.38 -14.47
N PRO A 297 37.88 13.52 -15.31
CA PRO A 297 37.71 13.76 -16.74
C PRO A 297 37.09 12.56 -17.46
N PRO A 298 36.54 12.75 -18.69
CA PRO A 298 35.95 11.65 -19.45
C PRO A 298 36.99 10.55 -19.72
N PRO A 299 36.73 9.30 -19.32
CA PRO A 299 37.57 8.18 -19.70
C PRO A 299 37.60 8.01 -21.22
N VAL A 300 38.78 7.73 -21.77
CA VAL A 300 39.01 7.62 -23.23
C VAL A 300 38.13 6.52 -23.83
N GLU A 301 37.97 5.41 -23.12
CA GLU A 301 37.13 4.29 -23.49
C GLU A 301 35.63 4.63 -23.62
N LEU A 302 35.16 5.72 -23.01
CA LEU A 302 33.77 6.16 -23.08
C LEU A 302 33.50 7.10 -24.26
N LEU A 303 34.53 7.69 -24.86
CA LEU A 303 34.41 8.64 -25.98
C LEU A 303 33.57 8.10 -27.15
N PRO A 304 33.71 6.82 -27.58
CA PRO A 304 32.90 6.27 -28.67
C PRO A 304 31.40 6.21 -28.36
N PHE A 305 31.01 6.30 -27.08
CA PHE A 305 29.62 6.21 -26.64
C PHE A 305 29.01 7.56 -26.29
N ARG A 306 29.72 8.67 -26.54
CA ARG A 306 29.32 10.01 -26.08
C ARG A 306 27.88 10.38 -26.44
N GLU A 307 27.47 10.21 -27.69
CA GLU A 307 26.11 10.53 -28.14
C GLU A 307 25.04 9.73 -27.37
N ARG A 308 25.29 8.44 -27.15
CA ARG A 308 24.39 7.56 -26.37
C ARG A 308 24.33 7.99 -24.91
N LEU A 309 25.46 8.38 -24.33
CA LEU A 309 25.54 8.76 -22.93
C LEU A 309 24.89 10.13 -22.67
N LEU A 310 24.94 11.06 -23.62
CA LEU A 310 24.19 12.32 -23.58
C LEU A 310 22.67 12.08 -23.60
N ALA A 311 22.21 11.06 -24.32
CA ALA A 311 20.78 10.76 -24.48
C ALA A 311 20.14 10.06 -23.26
N ARG A 312 20.91 9.76 -22.21
CA ARG A 312 20.40 9.10 -20.98
C ARG A 312 19.40 10.00 -20.27
N ARG A 313 18.36 9.39 -19.67
CA ARG A 313 17.27 10.10 -18.97
C ARG A 313 17.30 9.95 -17.44
N VAL A 314 18.42 9.50 -16.90
CA VAL A 314 18.57 9.31 -15.44
C VAL A 314 18.81 10.62 -14.69
N ARG A 315 19.32 11.64 -15.38
CA ARG A 315 19.39 13.07 -15.03
C ARG A 315 19.71 13.85 -16.31
N ASP A 316 19.85 15.17 -16.20
CA ASP A 316 20.31 15.99 -17.33
C ASP A 316 21.81 15.80 -17.57
N PHE A 317 22.17 15.64 -18.85
CA PHE A 317 23.55 15.52 -19.31
C PHE A 317 23.87 16.55 -20.39
N ASP A 318 25.10 17.03 -20.37
CA ASP A 318 25.65 18.00 -21.30
C ASP A 318 27.12 17.68 -21.65
N GLU A 319 27.72 18.57 -22.41
CA GLU A 319 29.11 18.49 -22.88
C GLU A 319 30.15 18.37 -21.75
N HIS A 320 29.82 18.76 -20.52
CA HIS A 320 30.71 18.80 -19.36
C HIS A 320 30.48 17.66 -18.36
N ASN A 321 29.46 16.82 -18.55
CA ASN A 321 29.16 15.74 -17.60
C ASN A 321 28.64 14.44 -18.24
N TRP A 322 28.62 14.33 -19.58
CA TRP A 322 28.05 13.20 -20.29
C TRP A 322 28.65 11.84 -19.94
N TRP A 323 29.86 11.78 -19.38
CA TRP A 323 30.52 10.55 -18.96
C TRP A 323 30.27 10.19 -17.49
N GLU A 324 29.70 11.11 -16.71
CA GLU A 324 29.42 10.89 -15.30
C GLU A 324 28.28 9.89 -15.11
N TRP A 325 28.22 9.31 -13.92
CA TRP A 325 27.09 8.49 -13.50
C TRP A 325 25.88 9.37 -13.21
N GLY A 326 24.67 8.87 -13.50
CA GLY A 326 23.45 9.61 -13.21
C GLY A 326 23.23 9.85 -11.71
N ARG A 327 23.73 8.94 -10.88
CA ARG A 327 23.79 9.11 -9.42
C ARG A 327 24.94 8.28 -8.87
N THR A 328 25.68 8.81 -7.90
CA THR A 328 26.68 8.05 -7.13
C THR A 328 26.07 7.41 -5.87
N HIS A 329 26.74 6.43 -5.31
CA HIS A 329 26.39 5.86 -4.01
C HIS A 329 27.20 6.54 -2.90
N ARG A 330 26.86 6.25 -1.63
CA ARG A 330 27.65 6.72 -0.49
C ARG A 330 28.94 5.89 -0.37
N GLU A 331 30.08 6.49 -0.67
CA GLU A 331 31.38 5.86 -0.41
C GLU A 331 31.68 5.91 1.11
N SER A 332 31.84 4.74 1.75
CA SER A 332 32.12 4.64 3.18
C SER A 332 32.68 3.26 3.57
N ASP A 333 33.51 3.24 4.60
CA ASP A 333 34.06 2.01 5.17
C ASP A 333 33.16 1.40 6.26
N ALA A 334 32.18 2.16 6.77
CA ALA A 334 31.28 1.75 7.85
C ALA A 334 30.46 0.51 7.48
N PRO A 335 30.32 -0.49 8.38
CA PRO A 335 29.60 -1.74 8.11
C PRO A 335 28.16 -1.48 7.65
N ARG A 336 27.63 -2.37 6.80
CA ARG A 336 26.29 -2.23 6.22
C ARG A 336 25.61 -3.54 5.89
N VAL A 337 24.29 -3.52 5.88
CA VAL A 337 23.43 -4.59 5.33
C VAL A 337 22.93 -4.16 3.95
N TYR A 338 22.91 -5.08 2.99
CA TYR A 338 22.37 -4.88 1.66
C TYR A 338 21.01 -5.52 1.50
N VAL A 339 20.18 -4.92 0.64
CA VAL A 339 18.92 -5.51 0.19
C VAL A 339 18.58 -5.02 -1.21
N ASN A 340 18.13 -5.93 -2.07
CA ASN A 340 17.62 -5.57 -3.38
C ASN A 340 16.31 -4.78 -3.23
N GLY A 341 16.15 -3.68 -3.96
CA GLY A 341 14.92 -2.89 -3.92
C GLY A 341 13.68 -3.67 -4.38
N ARG A 342 13.87 -4.69 -5.24
CA ARG A 342 12.82 -5.64 -5.65
C ARG A 342 13.40 -7.04 -5.71
N THR A 343 12.86 -7.98 -4.95
CA THR A 343 13.41 -9.34 -4.90
C THR A 343 12.39 -10.41 -4.52
N ARG A 344 12.64 -11.65 -4.94
CA ARG A 344 11.91 -12.85 -4.47
C ARG A 344 12.78 -13.73 -3.58
N ALA A 345 13.98 -13.27 -3.23
CA ALA A 345 14.83 -13.98 -2.30
C ALA A 345 14.09 -14.09 -0.95
N PRO A 346 13.96 -15.31 -0.39
CA PRO A 346 13.21 -15.51 0.87
C PRO A 346 13.91 -14.83 2.06
N ARG A 347 15.24 -14.69 1.99
CA ARG A 347 16.07 -13.93 2.92
C ARG A 347 16.69 -12.74 2.18
N PRO A 348 15.97 -11.62 2.03
CA PRO A 348 16.40 -10.52 1.16
C PRO A 348 17.53 -9.66 1.72
N PHE A 349 17.78 -9.69 3.03
CA PHE A 349 18.84 -8.90 3.69
C PHE A 349 20.12 -9.73 3.82
N PHE A 350 21.27 -9.16 3.43
CA PHE A 350 22.55 -9.86 3.42
C PHE A 350 23.73 -8.91 3.64
N VAL A 351 24.88 -9.44 4.04
CA VAL A 351 26.14 -8.69 4.19
C VAL A 351 27.11 -9.13 3.09
N HIS A 352 27.96 -8.20 2.63
CA HIS A 352 28.97 -8.49 1.62
C HIS A 352 30.20 -7.58 1.82
N PRO A 353 31.44 -8.06 1.59
CA PRO A 353 32.67 -7.27 1.80
C PRO A 353 32.86 -6.12 0.78
N CYS A 354 32.32 -6.26 -0.43
CA CYS A 354 32.30 -5.19 -1.42
C CYS A 354 31.55 -3.96 -0.88
N ARG A 355 32.13 -2.77 -1.04
CA ARG A 355 31.64 -1.50 -0.47
C ARG A 355 30.83 -0.67 -1.43
N ASP A 356 30.92 -0.94 -2.73
CA ASP A 356 30.16 -0.25 -3.77
C ASP A 356 28.92 -1.08 -4.13
N TRP A 357 27.81 -0.41 -4.46
CA TRP A 357 26.57 -1.10 -4.84
C TRP A 357 25.79 -0.30 -5.89
N ASP A 358 25.13 -1.03 -6.79
CA ASP A 358 24.42 -0.44 -7.93
C ASP A 358 22.99 0.00 -7.57
N GLY A 359 22.33 0.66 -8.51
CA GLY A 359 20.98 1.23 -8.33
C GLY A 359 19.87 0.22 -8.08
N SER A 360 20.13 -1.09 -8.19
CA SER A 360 19.18 -2.14 -7.84
C SER A 360 19.20 -2.52 -6.35
N VAL A 361 20.23 -2.07 -5.62
CA VAL A 361 20.50 -2.41 -4.23
C VAL A 361 20.38 -1.17 -3.32
N LEU A 362 19.89 -1.39 -2.10
CA LEU A 362 19.90 -0.43 -0.99
C LEU A 362 20.91 -0.89 0.05
N ALA A 363 21.59 0.05 0.69
CA ALA A 363 22.50 -0.20 1.81
C ALA A 363 21.94 0.42 3.10
N ILE A 364 21.90 -0.36 4.17
CA ILE A 364 21.43 0.00 5.51
C ILE A 364 22.68 0.18 6.37
N PHE A 365 22.93 1.42 6.80
CA PHE A 365 24.05 1.79 7.66
C PHE A 365 23.54 1.99 9.08
N PRO A 366 23.89 1.10 10.03
CA PRO A 366 23.57 1.32 11.44
C PRO A 366 24.11 2.66 11.95
N HIS A 367 23.39 3.30 12.86
CA HIS A 367 23.87 4.52 13.51
C HIS A 367 25.00 4.23 14.50
N ASP A 368 24.99 3.05 15.11
CA ASP A 368 26.11 2.53 15.90
C ASP A 368 27.13 1.87 14.96
N PRO A 369 28.36 2.43 14.82
CA PRO A 369 29.39 1.88 13.94
C PRO A 369 29.97 0.54 14.41
N GLN A 370 29.74 0.15 15.67
CA GLN A 370 30.23 -1.12 16.24
C GLN A 370 29.21 -2.25 16.14
N LEU A 371 27.99 -1.95 15.67
CA LEU A 371 26.91 -2.92 15.56
C LEU A 371 27.28 -4.09 14.63
N ASP A 372 26.96 -5.31 15.08
CA ASP A 372 27.07 -6.52 14.28
C ASP A 372 26.02 -6.53 13.16
N VAL A 373 26.46 -6.25 11.94
CA VAL A 373 25.58 -6.19 10.75
C VAL A 373 25.10 -7.56 10.29
N ASP A 374 25.79 -8.65 10.62
CA ASP A 374 25.32 -10.00 10.33
C ASP A 374 24.14 -10.35 11.25
N ALA A 375 24.23 -9.99 12.54
CA ALA A 375 23.12 -10.11 13.49
C ALA A 375 21.91 -9.24 13.09
N LEU A 376 22.14 -8.00 12.62
CA LEU A 376 21.07 -7.15 12.10
C LEU A 376 20.43 -7.73 10.84
N ALA A 377 21.22 -8.23 9.89
CA ALA A 377 20.69 -8.86 8.68
C ALA A 377 19.84 -10.09 9.01
N ALA A 378 20.30 -10.94 9.96
CA ALA A 378 19.52 -12.08 10.44
C ALA A 378 18.18 -11.63 11.06
N ALA A 379 18.22 -10.66 11.99
CA ALA A 379 17.01 -10.13 12.62
C ALA A 379 16.02 -9.53 11.61
N LEU A 380 16.51 -8.77 10.62
CA LEU A 380 15.67 -8.22 9.55
C LEU A 380 15.01 -9.30 8.71
N ASN A 381 15.64 -10.47 8.53
CA ASN A 381 15.04 -11.59 7.80
C ASN A 381 14.05 -12.39 8.66
N ASP A 382 14.37 -12.61 9.94
CA ASP A 382 13.70 -13.61 10.78
C ASP A 382 12.61 -13.04 11.68
N GLU A 383 12.77 -11.80 12.16
CA GLU A 383 11.89 -11.22 13.18
C GLU A 383 10.89 -10.22 12.61
N VAL A 384 11.13 -9.68 11.41
CA VAL A 384 10.25 -8.67 10.80
C VAL A 384 9.26 -9.35 9.84
N PRO A 385 7.94 -9.33 10.13
CA PRO A 385 6.93 -9.94 9.27
C PRO A 385 6.60 -9.00 8.10
N TRP A 386 7.54 -8.88 7.16
CA TRP A 386 7.45 -7.96 6.01
C TRP A 386 6.16 -8.11 5.19
N ALA A 387 5.61 -9.32 5.07
CA ALA A 387 4.35 -9.54 4.37
C ALA A 387 3.18 -8.87 5.09
N GLU A 388 3.10 -9.02 6.42
CA GLU A 388 2.08 -8.41 7.27
C GLU A 388 2.19 -6.88 7.28
N LEU A 389 3.43 -6.36 7.31
CA LEU A 389 3.73 -4.92 7.19
C LEU A 389 3.56 -4.38 5.76
N GLY A 390 3.24 -5.26 4.82
CA GLY A 390 2.85 -4.88 3.47
C GLY A 390 3.99 -4.63 2.50
N PHE A 391 5.21 -5.05 2.81
CA PHE A 391 6.39 -4.98 1.95
C PHE A 391 6.48 -6.14 0.94
N VAL A 392 5.53 -7.08 0.96
CA VAL A 392 5.44 -8.19 0.00
C VAL A 392 4.17 -8.04 -0.84
N CYS A 393 4.31 -8.18 -2.16
CA CYS A 393 3.23 -8.18 -3.15
C CYS A 393 3.53 -9.27 -4.19
N ASP A 394 2.60 -10.19 -4.44
CA ASP A 394 2.76 -11.32 -5.37
C ASP A 394 4.06 -12.12 -5.15
N GLY A 395 4.36 -12.42 -3.89
CA GLY A 395 5.58 -13.14 -3.47
C GLY A 395 6.89 -12.37 -3.71
N ARG A 396 6.83 -11.07 -4.01
CA ARG A 396 7.98 -10.21 -4.24
C ARG A 396 8.06 -9.13 -3.15
N PHE A 397 9.23 -9.03 -2.52
CA PHE A 397 9.57 -7.91 -1.63
C PHE A 397 9.77 -6.63 -2.43
N LEU A 398 9.25 -5.52 -1.92
CA LEU A 398 9.30 -4.19 -2.50
C LEU A 398 9.85 -3.20 -1.48
N PHE A 399 11.12 -2.83 -1.63
CA PHE A 399 11.80 -1.86 -0.79
C PHE A 399 12.20 -0.62 -1.61
N SER A 400 11.82 0.54 -1.11
CA SER A 400 12.40 1.82 -1.54
C SER A 400 13.21 2.39 -0.37
N GLN A 401 14.14 3.30 -0.64
CA GLN A 401 14.90 3.97 0.41
C GLN A 401 13.97 4.52 1.50
N ARG A 402 12.97 5.31 1.11
CA ARG A 402 12.04 5.95 2.04
C ARG A 402 11.16 4.94 2.77
N SER A 403 10.60 3.94 2.09
CA SER A 403 9.71 2.97 2.73
C SER A 403 10.47 2.07 3.70
N LEU A 404 11.67 1.64 3.33
CA LEU A 404 12.50 0.79 4.19
C LEU A 404 13.05 1.57 5.39
N GLU A 405 13.60 2.77 5.17
CA GLU A 405 14.14 3.60 6.26
C GLU A 405 13.07 3.95 7.29
N ARG A 406 11.83 4.09 6.86
CA ARG A 406 10.73 4.37 7.78
C ARG A 406 10.11 3.09 8.36
N ALA A 407 10.43 1.90 7.85
CA ALA A 407 9.70 0.67 8.15
C ALA A 407 9.49 0.43 9.67
N PRO A 408 8.27 0.02 10.09
CA PRO A 408 8.00 -0.42 11.45
C PRO A 408 8.88 -1.62 11.82
N LEU A 409 9.42 -1.60 13.04
CA LEU A 409 10.21 -2.69 13.60
C LEU A 409 9.60 -3.20 14.91
N PRO A 410 9.63 -4.53 15.17
CA PRO A 410 9.23 -5.12 16.44
C PRO A 410 10.04 -4.57 17.62
N ALA A 411 9.50 -4.71 18.84
CA ALA A 411 10.19 -4.30 20.06
C ALA A 411 11.55 -5.00 20.27
N SER A 412 11.74 -6.19 19.71
CA SER A 412 13.01 -6.95 19.78
C SER A 412 14.19 -6.19 19.18
N PHE A 413 13.95 -5.24 18.27
CA PHE A 413 14.99 -4.40 17.65
C PHE A 413 15.55 -3.31 18.58
N THR A 414 15.01 -3.18 19.80
CA THR A 414 15.54 -2.25 20.81
C THR A 414 17.04 -2.46 21.01
N ARG A 415 17.51 -3.72 20.98
CA ARG A 415 18.95 -4.10 21.09
C ARG A 415 19.88 -3.53 20.01
N PHE A 416 19.32 -2.94 18.95
CA PHE A 416 20.08 -2.28 17.87
C PHE A 416 20.01 -0.76 17.93
N LEU A 417 19.40 -0.18 18.97
CA LEU A 417 19.41 1.28 19.18
C LEU A 417 20.81 1.75 19.57
N PRO A 418 21.25 2.93 19.11
CA PRO A 418 22.55 3.47 19.47
C PRO A 418 22.62 3.81 20.97
N GLY A 419 23.77 3.56 21.60
CA GLY A 419 24.04 3.99 22.96
C GLY A 419 23.44 3.11 24.07
N GLN A 420 23.17 1.83 23.79
CA GLN A 420 22.96 0.87 24.87
C GLN A 420 24.28 0.60 25.58
N CYS A 421 24.55 1.35 26.66
CA CYS A 421 25.47 0.86 27.68
C CYS A 421 24.86 -0.40 28.29
N ASP A 422 25.68 -1.44 28.45
CA ASP A 422 25.38 -2.59 29.32
C ASP A 422 25.19 -2.10 30.76
N ASP A 423 23.98 -1.64 31.10
CA ASP A 423 23.54 -1.56 32.50
C ASP A 423 23.13 -2.97 32.95
N ALA A 424 24.12 -3.87 32.97
CA ALA A 424 24.04 -5.19 33.59
C ALA A 424 25.43 -5.58 34.08
N ALA A 425 25.81 -5.02 35.24
CA ALA A 425 26.85 -5.56 36.12
C ALA A 425 26.21 -5.94 37.45
#